data_AF-X1VWT3-F1
#
_entry.id   AF-X1VWT3-F1
#
_cell.length_a   1.000
_cell.length_b   1.000
_cell.length_c   1.000
_cell.angle_alpha   90.00
_cell.angle_beta   90.00
_cell.angle_gamma   90.00
#
_symmetry.space_group_name_H-M   'P 1'
#
loop_
_entity.id
_entity.type
_entity.pdbx_description
1 polymer ?
#
loop_
_entity_poly.entity_id
_entity_poly.type
_entity_poly.pdbx_seq_one_letter_code
_entity_poly.pdbx_strand_id
1 'polypeptide(L)'
;MPDELQKFIEEVHNEPFNILSNNCVHKHIRIINKARKLGHDASMMGCISVNPITPAAGIPLIGPHFYAKIDGKTVDVSMEPELERVIRRNEDVVRLLPINASKLRPMHPNEGPPLPRAFPGWPWEKR
;
A
#
# COMPACT_ATOMS: atom_id res chain seq x y z
N MET A 1 18.69 -3.93 0.78
CA MET A 1 18.02 -3.44 -0.44
C MET A 1 19.06 -2.58 -1.15
N PRO A 2 19.15 -2.57 -2.49
CA PRO A 2 20.04 -1.65 -3.17
C PRO A 2 19.71 -0.22 -2.73
N ASP A 3 20.75 0.58 -2.51
CA ASP A 3 20.66 1.93 -1.94
C ASP A 3 19.63 2.82 -2.66
N GLU A 4 19.41 2.58 -3.96
CA GLU A 4 18.42 3.28 -4.77
C GLU A 4 16.97 3.04 -4.31
N LEU A 5 16.60 1.79 -4.03
CA LEU A 5 15.22 1.48 -3.60
C LEU A 5 14.95 2.08 -2.22
N GLN A 6 15.93 2.01 -1.31
CA GLN A 6 15.80 2.58 0.02
C GLN A 6 15.63 4.09 -0.03
N LYS A 7 16.46 4.81 -0.80
CA LYS A 7 16.32 6.26 -1.00
C LYS A 7 14.94 6.63 -1.55
N PHE A 8 14.45 5.88 -2.52
CA PHE A 8 13.11 6.14 -3.07
C PHE A 8 11.99 5.90 -2.04
N ILE A 9 12.11 4.87 -1.20
CA ILE A 9 11.15 4.63 -0.11
C ILE A 9 11.17 5.79 0.88
N GLU A 10 12.36 6.27 1.27
CA GLU A 10 12.53 7.42 2.17
C GLU A 10 11.94 8.71 1.57
N GLU A 11 12.15 8.96 0.27
CA GLU A 11 11.53 10.08 -0.43
C GLU A 11 10.00 10.01 -0.36
N VAL A 12 9.39 8.88 -0.73
CA VAL A 12 7.94 8.68 -0.68
C VAL A 12 7.39 8.75 0.75
N HIS A 13 8.16 8.28 1.72
CA HIS A 13 7.78 8.34 3.14
C HIS A 13 7.64 9.79 3.60
N ASN A 14 8.57 10.65 3.23
CA ASN A 14 8.59 12.06 3.64
C ASN A 14 7.56 12.93 2.92
N GLU A 15 6.87 12.44 1.89
CA GLU A 15 5.83 13.21 1.22
C GLU A 15 4.59 13.38 2.11
N PRO A 16 3.94 14.56 2.13
CA PRO A 16 2.76 14.81 2.94
C PRO A 16 1.61 13.85 2.63
N PHE A 17 0.96 13.31 3.66
CA PHE A 17 -0.20 12.46 3.49
C PHE A 17 -1.41 13.27 2.98
N ASN A 18 -2.10 12.69 2.01
CA ASN A 18 -3.38 13.19 1.54
C ASN A 18 -4.34 12.04 1.26
N ILE A 19 -5.52 12.09 1.86
CA ILE A 19 -6.53 11.02 1.76
C ILE A 19 -6.91 10.73 0.30
N LEU A 20 -6.97 11.73 -0.56
CA LEU A 20 -7.44 11.59 -1.94
C LEU A 20 -6.32 11.30 -2.94
N SER A 21 -5.11 11.83 -2.71
CA SER A 21 -4.04 11.82 -3.74
C SER A 21 -2.70 11.25 -3.28
N ASN A 22 -2.42 11.18 -1.98
CA ASN A 22 -1.15 10.68 -1.45
C ASN A 22 -1.35 9.88 -0.15
N ASN A 23 -2.10 8.80 -0.28
CA ASN A 23 -2.45 7.90 0.81
C ASN A 23 -1.67 6.58 0.73
N CYS A 24 -2.00 5.64 1.63
CA CYS A 24 -1.38 4.32 1.69
C CYS A 24 -1.42 3.55 0.36
N VAL A 25 -2.49 3.66 -0.44
CA VAL A 25 -2.57 2.99 -1.74
C VAL A 25 -1.59 3.62 -2.72
N HIS A 26 -1.63 4.94 -2.88
CA HIS A 26 -0.83 5.67 -3.85
C HIS A 26 0.68 5.51 -3.59
N LYS A 27 1.10 5.71 -2.34
CA LYS A 27 2.51 5.58 -1.93
C LYS A 27 3.04 4.17 -2.20
N HIS A 28 2.30 3.14 -1.80
CA HIS A 28 2.77 1.77 -1.97
C HIS A 28 2.70 1.28 -3.42
N ILE A 29 1.77 1.75 -4.25
CA ILE A 29 1.79 1.48 -5.70
C ILE A 29 3.10 1.98 -6.33
N ARG A 30 3.52 3.21 -6.00
CA ARG A 30 4.77 3.79 -6.50
C ARG A 30 5.99 2.97 -6.07
N ILE A 31 6.06 2.63 -4.79
CA ILE A 31 7.16 1.83 -4.22
C ILE A 31 7.21 0.44 -4.87
N ILE A 32 6.08 -0.25 -4.99
CA ILE A 32 6.01 -1.58 -5.60
C ILE A 32 6.47 -1.53 -7.06
N ASN A 33 6.02 -0.52 -7.82
CA ASN A 33 6.44 -0.36 -9.21
C ASN A 33 7.95 -0.10 -9.33
N LYS A 34 8.53 0.72 -8.43
CA LYS A 34 9.99 0.95 -8.39
C LYS A 34 10.75 -0.31 -8.01
N ALA A 35 10.31 -1.03 -6.97
CA ALA A 35 10.91 -2.28 -6.53
C ALA A 35 10.92 -3.34 -7.65
N ARG A 36 9.79 -3.54 -8.33
CA ARG A 36 9.69 -4.47 -9.48
C ARG A 36 10.61 -4.08 -10.63
N LYS A 37 10.71 -2.79 -10.95
CA LYS A 37 11.65 -2.29 -11.98
C LYS A 37 13.11 -2.59 -11.64
N LEU A 38 13.45 -2.59 -10.35
CA LEU A 38 14.77 -2.94 -9.85
C LEU A 38 14.98 -4.45 -9.64
N GLY A 39 14.03 -5.29 -10.06
CA GLY A 39 14.15 -6.76 -10.00
C GLY A 39 13.77 -7.39 -8.66
N HIS A 40 13.15 -6.64 -7.74
CA HIS A 40 12.71 -7.17 -6.45
C HIS A 40 11.35 -7.86 -6.53
N ASP A 41 11.15 -8.89 -5.69
CA ASP A 41 9.81 -9.44 -5.46
C ASP A 41 9.03 -8.45 -4.59
N ALA A 42 8.02 -7.81 -5.18
CA ALA A 42 7.20 -6.83 -4.49
C ALA A 42 5.71 -7.11 -4.68
N SER A 43 4.97 -7.13 -3.57
CA SER A 43 3.53 -7.37 -3.51
C SER A 43 2.83 -6.27 -2.73
N MET A 44 1.66 -5.87 -3.22
CA MET A 44 0.69 -5.08 -2.44
C MET A 44 -0.03 -6.00 -1.47
N MET A 45 -0.05 -5.59 -0.21
CA MET A 45 -0.83 -6.22 0.85
C MET A 45 -2.00 -5.31 1.22
N GLY A 46 -3.18 -5.90 1.42
CA GLY A 46 -4.34 -5.22 1.99
C GLY A 46 -4.70 -5.83 3.34
N CYS A 47 -5.17 -5.03 4.29
CA CYS A 47 -5.66 -5.50 5.59
C CYS A 47 -6.70 -4.54 6.17
N ILE A 48 -7.31 -4.94 7.29
CA ILE A 48 -8.00 -4.02 8.19
C ILE A 48 -7.00 -3.58 9.25
N SER A 49 -6.66 -2.29 9.29
CA SER A 49 -5.84 -1.73 10.35
C SER A 49 -6.69 -1.42 11.56
N VAL A 50 -6.14 -1.72 12.74
CA VAL A 50 -6.65 -1.27 14.02
C VAL A 50 -5.59 -0.35 14.61
N ASN A 51 -5.96 0.92 14.78
CA ASN A 51 -5.10 1.96 15.32
C ASN A 51 -5.58 2.22 16.76
N PRO A 52 -4.80 1.85 17.79
CA PRO A 52 -5.16 2.04 19.20
C PRO A 52 -5.00 3.51 19.64
N ILE A 53 -5.37 4.43 18.75
CA ILE A 53 -5.50 5.85 19.03
C ILE A 53 -6.89 5.96 19.60
N THR A 54 -7.01 6.19 20.89
CA THR A 54 -8.28 6.36 21.57
C THR A 54 -8.94 7.65 21.06
N PRO A 55 -9.94 7.61 20.16
CA PRO A 55 -10.73 8.78 19.84
C PRO A 55 -11.66 9.03 21.04
N ALA A 56 -12.42 10.13 21.01
CA ALA A 56 -13.24 10.67 22.10
C ALA A 56 -14.35 9.75 22.68
N ALA A 57 -14.34 8.44 22.41
CA ALA A 57 -15.28 7.45 22.92
C ALA A 57 -14.64 6.09 23.31
N GLY A 58 -13.31 5.96 23.37
CA GLY A 58 -12.67 4.70 23.80
C GLY A 58 -12.53 3.62 22.72
N ILE A 59 -12.95 3.89 21.48
CA ILE A 59 -13.00 2.89 20.39
C ILE A 59 -11.82 3.10 19.44
N PRO A 60 -10.90 2.15 19.24
CA PRO A 60 -9.76 2.34 18.33
C PRO A 60 -10.21 2.69 16.91
N LEU A 61 -9.43 3.51 16.21
CA LEU A 61 -9.68 3.83 14.81
C LEU A 61 -9.42 2.59 13.95
N ILE A 62 -10.46 2.08 13.29
CA ILE A 62 -10.41 0.88 12.46
C ILE A 62 -10.71 1.26 11.01
N GLY A 63 -9.92 0.77 10.06
CA GLY A 63 -10.15 1.07 8.65
C GLY A 63 -9.33 0.21 7.67
N PRO A 64 -9.61 0.31 6.37
CA PRO A 64 -8.82 -0.36 5.35
C PRO A 64 -7.40 0.20 5.30
N HIS A 65 -6.42 -0.66 5.08
CA HIS A 65 -5.01 -0.28 5.01
C HIS A 65 -4.25 -1.08 3.95
N PHE A 66 -3.29 -0.41 3.31
CA PHE A 66 -2.46 -1.00 2.26
C PHE A 66 -0.99 -0.73 2.54
N TYR A 67 -0.16 -1.75 2.33
CA TYR A 67 1.28 -1.68 2.54
C TYR A 67 1.99 -2.61 1.56
N ALA A 68 3.32 -2.53 1.48
CA ALA A 68 4.11 -3.38 0.59
C ALA A 68 4.79 -4.52 1.35
N LYS A 69 4.95 -5.66 0.69
CA LYS A 69 5.97 -6.65 1.01
C LYS A 69 7.01 -6.66 -0.10
N ILE A 70 8.27 -6.43 0.24
CA ILE A 70 9.42 -6.42 -0.68
C ILE A 70 10.46 -7.40 -0.18
N ASP A 71 10.80 -8.41 -0.97
CA ASP A 71 11.72 -9.50 -0.60
C ASP A 71 11.35 -10.14 0.76
N GLY A 72 10.05 -10.32 0.98
CA GLY A 72 9.50 -10.84 2.24
C GLY A 72 9.42 -9.83 3.41
N LYS A 73 10.03 -8.65 3.29
CA LYS A 73 10.02 -7.60 4.32
C LYS A 73 8.82 -6.67 4.17
N THR A 74 8.21 -6.32 5.30
CA THR A 74 7.13 -5.32 5.35
C THR A 74 7.71 -3.93 5.17
N VAL A 75 7.14 -3.16 4.25
CA VAL A 75 7.40 -1.73 4.06
C VAL A 75 6.06 -1.01 4.18
N ASP A 76 5.94 -0.14 5.17
CA ASP A 76 4.73 0.63 5.46
C ASP A 76 5.08 2.10 5.68
N VAL A 77 4.79 2.92 4.67
CA VAL A 77 5.08 4.37 4.65
C VAL A 77 3.80 5.19 4.47
N SER A 78 2.71 4.70 5.04
CA SER A 78 1.37 5.22 4.82
C SER A 78 1.19 6.65 5.30
N MET A 79 1.85 7.02 6.39
CA MET A 79 1.90 8.38 6.94
C MET A 79 3.34 8.88 6.89
N GLU A 80 3.53 10.19 6.71
CA GLU A 80 4.81 10.85 6.85
C GLU A 80 5.28 10.90 8.31
N PRO A 81 6.59 11.05 8.58
CA PRO A 81 7.13 10.97 9.93
C PRO A 81 6.51 11.92 10.95
N GLU A 82 6.09 13.11 10.53
CA GLU A 82 5.41 14.07 11.42
C GLU A 82 4.04 13.55 11.85
N LEU A 83 3.24 13.08 10.89
CA LEU A 83 1.92 12.52 11.15
C LEU A 83 2.01 11.23 11.94
N GLU A 84 3.01 10.38 11.68
CA GLU A 84 3.29 9.17 12.48
C GLU A 84 3.55 9.48 13.95
N ARG A 85 4.25 10.58 14.26
CA ARG A 85 4.53 10.97 15.64
C ARG A 85 3.28 11.43 16.39
N VAL A 86 2.37 12.09 15.69
CA VAL A 86 1.13 12.63 16.27
C VAL A 86 0.05 11.56 16.41
N ILE A 87 -0.07 10.70 15.40
CA ILE A 87 -1.15 9.71 15.27
C ILE A 87 -0.65 8.37 15.79
N ARG A 88 0.28 7.73 15.09
CA ARG A 88 0.89 6.44 15.44
C ARG A 88 2.00 6.10 14.43
N ARG A 89 3.11 5.51 14.89
CA ARG A 89 4.12 4.92 14.01
C ARG A 89 3.54 3.80 13.14
N ASN A 90 4.02 3.65 11.91
CA ASN A 90 3.54 2.60 10.99
C ASN A 90 3.91 1.17 11.46
N GLU A 91 4.97 1.03 12.25
CA GLU A 91 5.36 -0.25 12.85
C GLU A 91 4.33 -0.77 13.86
N ASP A 92 3.63 0.14 14.56
CA ASP A 92 2.66 -0.16 15.61
C ASP A 92 1.26 -0.52 15.04
N VAL A 93 1.13 -0.74 13.73
CA VAL A 93 -0.13 -1.14 13.09
C VAL A 93 -0.47 -2.59 13.37
N VAL A 94 -1.60 -2.79 14.08
CA VAL A 94 -2.26 -4.09 14.15
C VAL A 94 -2.97 -4.33 12.81
N ARG A 95 -2.52 -5.35 12.08
CA ARG A 95 -3.01 -5.71 10.74
C ARG A 95 -3.87 -6.97 10.84
N LEU A 96 -5.18 -6.82 10.74
CA LEU A 96 -6.12 -7.94 10.72
C LEU A 96 -6.35 -8.41 9.29
N LEU A 97 -6.43 -9.74 9.11
CA LEU A 97 -6.73 -10.40 7.82
C LEU A 97 -5.84 -9.90 6.65
N PRO A 98 -4.51 -9.93 6.78
CA PRO A 98 -3.64 -9.49 5.69
C PRO A 98 -3.77 -10.41 4.48
N ILE A 99 -4.15 -9.85 3.34
CA ILE A 99 -4.26 -10.55 2.06
C ILE A 99 -3.25 -9.99 1.06
N ASN A 100 -2.70 -10.87 0.21
CA ASN A 100 -1.87 -10.42 -0.91
C ASN A 100 -2.78 -9.91 -2.03
N ALA A 101 -3.04 -8.60 -2.02
CA ALA A 101 -3.88 -7.93 -3.00
C ALA A 101 -3.32 -8.06 -4.43
N SER A 102 -2.00 -8.14 -4.60
CA SER A 102 -1.37 -8.36 -5.91
C SER A 102 -1.65 -9.74 -6.52
N LYS A 103 -2.09 -10.72 -5.73
CA LYS A 103 -2.45 -12.07 -6.21
C LYS A 103 -3.95 -12.25 -6.44
N LEU A 104 -4.76 -11.27 -6.04
CA LEU A 104 -6.20 -11.32 -6.28
C LEU A 104 -6.48 -11.23 -7.79
N ARG A 105 -7.44 -12.03 -8.23
CA ARG A 105 -7.99 -11.99 -9.58
C ARG A 105 -9.38 -11.37 -9.50
N PRO A 106 -9.82 -10.61 -10.50
CA PRO A 106 -11.24 -10.27 -10.59
C PRO A 106 -12.07 -11.54 -10.64
N MET A 107 -13.22 -11.52 -9.98
CA MET A 107 -14.18 -12.63 -9.99
C MET A 107 -14.76 -12.86 -11.40
N HIS A 108 -14.98 -11.76 -12.12
CA HIS A 108 -15.48 -11.75 -13.49
C HIS A 108 -14.54 -10.93 -14.39
N PRO A 109 -13.45 -11.52 -14.90
CA PRO A 109 -12.43 -10.78 -15.66
C PRO A 109 -12.98 -10.12 -16.94
N ASN A 110 -14.02 -10.70 -17.52
CA ASN A 110 -14.66 -10.24 -18.77
C ASN A 110 -15.83 -9.27 -18.53
N GLU A 111 -16.24 -9.06 -17.27
CA GLU A 111 -17.39 -8.21 -16.89
C GLU A 111 -16.95 -6.98 -16.09
N GLY A 112 -15.63 -6.77 -15.97
CA GLY A 112 -15.08 -5.57 -15.32
C GLY A 112 -15.55 -4.28 -16.00
N PRO A 113 -15.48 -3.13 -15.30
CA PRO A 113 -15.80 -1.84 -15.92
C PRO A 113 -14.99 -1.66 -17.21
N PRO A 114 -15.55 -1.04 -18.25
CA PRO A 114 -14.87 -0.89 -19.53
C PRO A 114 -13.50 -0.22 -19.31
N LEU A 115 -12.45 -0.90 -19.76
CA LEU A 115 -11.10 -0.33 -19.73
C LEU A 115 -11.09 0.97 -20.55
N PRO A 116 -10.38 2.02 -20.11
CA PRO A 116 -10.08 3.14 -20.97
C PRO A 116 -9.44 2.63 -22.26
N ARG A 117 -9.85 3.16 -23.42
CA ARG A 117 -9.40 2.69 -24.75
C ARG A 117 -7.88 2.62 -24.94
N ALA A 118 -7.12 3.35 -24.12
CA ALA A 118 -5.65 3.36 -24.14
C ALA A 118 -5.00 2.09 -23.53
N PHE A 119 -5.76 1.24 -22.83
CA PHE A 119 -5.21 0.02 -22.24
C PHE A 119 -5.35 -1.18 -23.19
N PRO A 120 -4.28 -1.97 -23.38
CA PRO A 120 -4.24 -3.07 -24.36
C PRO A 120 -4.93 -4.36 -23.86
N GLY A 121 -6.04 -4.24 -23.12
CA GLY A 121 -6.73 -5.32 -22.41
C GLY A 121 -6.25 -5.50 -20.96
N TRP A 122 -6.94 -6.36 -20.20
CA TRP A 122 -6.57 -6.58 -18.81
C TRP A 122 -5.29 -7.43 -18.70
N PRO A 123 -4.36 -7.14 -17.76
CA PRO A 123 -3.09 -7.86 -17.67
C PRO A 123 -3.22 -9.38 -17.43
N TRP A 124 -4.34 -9.84 -16.90
CA TRP A 124 -4.58 -11.27 -16.60
C TRP A 124 -5.18 -12.07 -17.77
N GLU A 125 -5.66 -11.41 -18.83
CA GLU A 125 -6.23 -12.08 -20.02
C GLU A 125 -5.15 -12.65 -20.94
N LYS A 126 -3.92 -12.13 -20.88
CA LYS A 126 -2.80 -12.55 -21.76
C LYS A 126 -2.08 -13.82 -21.26
N ARG A 127 -2.80 -14.76 -20.65
CA ARG A 127 -2.25 -16.04 -20.19
C ARG A 127 -2.54 -17.17 -21.15
#